data_AF-A0A9E1USF0-F1
#
_entry.id   AF-A0A9E1USF0-F1
#
_cell.length_a   1.000
_cell.length_b   1.000
_cell.length_c   1.000
_cell.angle_alpha   90.00
_cell.angle_beta   90.00
_cell.angle_gamma   90.00
#
_symmetry.space_group_name_H-M   'P 1'
#
loop_
_entity.id
_entity.type
_entity.pdbx_description
1 polymer ?
#
loop_
_entity_poly.entity_id
_entity_poly.type
_entity_poly.pdbx_seq_one_letter_code
_entity_poly.pdbx_strand_id
1 'polypeptide(L)'
;MRKKLLGCLLTGAIVACMAFVVVLFLIKALWAWTIPDLFPGAVAQGLVAGTVSWFTAAKIAIFAAVLAAIAGVRRGSGRRK
;
A
#
# COMPACT_ATOMS: atom_id res chain seq x y z
N MET A 1 2.51 11.21 31.38
CA MET A 1 1.97 10.16 30.46
C MET A 1 1.81 10.64 29.01
N ARG A 2 1.27 11.83 28.72
CA ARG A 2 1.05 12.34 27.34
C ARG A 2 2.30 12.39 26.43
N LYS A 3 3.48 12.75 26.97
CA LYS A 3 4.75 12.78 26.20
C LYS A 3 5.20 11.39 25.73
N LYS A 4 4.93 10.34 26.51
CA LYS A 4 5.23 8.94 26.13
C LYS A 4 4.28 8.44 25.04
N LEU A 5 3.01 8.86 25.09
CA LEU A 5 2.00 8.58 24.05
C LEU A 5 2.34 9.27 22.72
N LEU A 6 2.77 10.54 22.79
CA LEU A 6 3.20 11.29 21.61
C LEU A 6 4.41 10.64 20.93
N GLY A 7 5.39 10.19 21.72
CA GLY A 7 6.56 9.45 21.19
C GLY A 7 6.15 8.14 20.50
N CYS A 8 5.26 7.36 21.11
CA CYS A 8 4.78 6.10 20.52
C CYS A 8 4.01 6.32 19.20
N LEU A 9 3.16 7.35 19.15
CA LEU A 9 2.42 7.72 17.93
C LEU A 9 3.34 8.22 16.82
N LEU A 10 4.38 9.01 17.14
CA LEU A 10 5.36 9.47 16.17
C LEU A 10 6.13 8.29 15.54
N THR A 11 6.62 7.35 16.35
CA THR A 11 7.34 6.19 15.82
C THR A 11 6.42 5.30 14.97
N GLY A 12 5.17 5.08 15.40
CA GLY A 12 4.19 4.33 14.63
C GLY A 12 3.86 4.99 13.29
N ALA A 13 3.71 6.32 13.27
CA ALA A 13 3.45 7.08 12.06
C ALA A 13 4.62 6.99 11.06
N ILE A 14 5.88 7.07 11.54
CA ILE A 14 7.06 6.94 10.68
C ILE A 14 7.11 5.55 10.03
N VAL A 15 6.91 4.49 10.80
CA VAL A 15 6.90 3.12 10.28
C VAL A 15 5.78 2.92 9.25
N ALA A 16 4.57 3.44 9.54
CA ALA A 16 3.46 3.38 8.59
C ALA A 16 3.77 4.15 7.29
N CYS A 17 4.42 5.31 7.39
CA CYS A 17 4.83 6.10 6.22
C CYS A 17 5.86 5.36 5.37
N MET A 18 6.88 4.76 5.99
CA MET A 18 7.86 3.92 5.28
C MET A 18 7.20 2.72 4.60
N ALA A 19 6.32 2.01 5.31
CA ALA A 19 5.59 0.88 4.74
C ALA A 19 4.72 1.30 3.55
N PHE A 20 4.05 2.45 3.65
CA PHE A 20 3.26 3.01 2.56
C PHE A 20 4.11 3.30 1.32
N VAL A 21 5.29 3.92 1.48
CA VAL A 21 6.21 4.20 0.37
C VAL A 21 6.67 2.90 -0.31
N VAL A 22 7.01 1.88 0.48
CA VAL A 22 7.41 0.56 -0.05
C VAL A 22 6.27 -0.07 -0.85
N VAL A 23 5.05 -0.09 -0.31
CA VAL A 23 3.88 -0.65 -0.99
C VAL A 23 3.57 0.11 -2.28
N LEU A 24 3.64 1.44 -2.27
CA LEU A 24 3.45 2.26 -3.46
C LEU A 24 4.47 1.89 -4.55
N PHE A 25 5.74 1.77 -4.18
CA PHE A 25 6.80 1.38 -5.11
C PHE A 25 6.59 -0.02 -5.67
N LEU A 26 6.21 -0.98 -4.81
CA LEU A 26 5.86 -2.34 -5.22
C LEU A 26 4.69 -2.36 -6.20
N ILE A 27 3.61 -1.62 -5.93
CA ILE A 27 2.45 -1.53 -6.83
C ILE A 27 2.90 -1.01 -8.20
N LYS A 28 3.70 0.06 -8.24
CA LYS A 28 4.14 0.66 -9.50
C LYS A 28 5.07 -0.28 -10.29
N ALA A 29 6.01 -0.93 -9.59
CA ALA A 29 6.96 -1.87 -10.20
C ALA A 29 6.26 -3.14 -10.70
N LEU A 30 5.40 -3.76 -9.86
CA LEU A 30 4.64 -4.94 -10.27
C LEU A 30 3.70 -4.59 -11.40
N TRP A 31 3.00 -3.45 -11.38
CA TRP A 31 2.06 -3.11 -12.46
C TRP A 31 2.75 -2.96 -13.81
N ALA A 32 3.90 -2.28 -13.84
CA ALA A 32 4.67 -2.11 -15.07
C ALA A 32 5.18 -3.44 -15.64
N TRP A 33 5.25 -4.50 -14.82
CA TRP A 33 5.67 -5.82 -15.25
C TRP A 33 4.50 -6.77 -15.53
N THR A 34 3.57 -6.93 -14.58
CA THR A 34 2.49 -7.92 -14.65
C THR A 34 1.39 -7.54 -15.63
N ILE A 35 1.06 -6.26 -15.77
CA ILE A 35 -0.07 -5.85 -16.62
C ILE A 35 0.24 -6.01 -18.11
N PRO A 36 1.44 -5.62 -18.60
CA PRO A 36 1.84 -5.94 -19.96
C PRO A 36 1.89 -7.45 -20.25
N ASP A 37 2.34 -8.27 -19.29
CA ASP A 37 2.44 -9.73 -19.46
C ASP A 37 1.06 -10.42 -19.41
N LEU A 38 0.14 -9.95 -18.55
CA LEU A 38 -1.21 -10.51 -18.43
C LEU A 38 -2.13 -10.08 -19.58
N PHE A 39 -1.97 -8.86 -20.07
CA PHE A 39 -2.86 -8.26 -21.08
C PHE A 39 -2.09 -7.58 -22.23
N PRO A 40 -1.23 -8.31 -22.96
CA PRO A 40 -0.38 -7.72 -23.99
C PRO A 40 -1.19 -7.08 -25.12
N GLY A 41 -2.27 -7.73 -25.57
CA GLY A 41 -3.15 -7.21 -26.62
C GLY A 41 -3.96 -5.99 -26.19
N ALA A 42 -4.44 -5.97 -24.95
CA ALA A 42 -5.25 -4.85 -24.44
C ALA A 42 -4.38 -3.61 -24.16
N VAL A 43 -3.13 -3.80 -23.75
CA VAL A 43 -2.15 -2.71 -23.63
C VAL A 43 -1.79 -2.16 -25.02
N ALA A 44 -1.57 -3.02 -26.02
CA ALA A 44 -1.29 -2.60 -27.40
C ALA A 44 -2.46 -1.83 -28.04
N GLN A 45 -3.69 -2.18 -27.69
CA GLN A 45 -4.90 -1.49 -28.15
C GLN A 45 -5.22 -0.22 -27.34
N GLY A 46 -4.43 0.11 -26.31
CA GLY A 46 -4.65 1.28 -25.45
C GLY A 46 -5.85 1.15 -24.51
N LEU A 47 -6.43 -0.03 -24.38
CA LEU A 47 -7.57 -0.31 -23.48
C LEU A 47 -7.12 -0.42 -22.02
N VAL A 48 -5.86 -0.76 -21.80
CA VAL A 48 -5.25 -0.90 -20.47
C VAL A 48 -3.96 -0.09 -20.41
N ALA A 49 -3.80 0.71 -19.35
CA ALA A 49 -2.57 1.44 -19.12
C ALA A 49 -1.44 0.48 -18.67
N GLY A 50 -0.49 0.22 -19.56
CA GLY A 50 0.71 -0.57 -19.24
C GLY A 50 1.61 0.10 -18.20
N THR A 51 1.54 1.43 -18.08
CA THR A 51 2.23 2.20 -17.05
C THR A 51 1.25 3.06 -16.26
N VAL A 52 1.40 3.08 -14.94
CA VAL A 52 0.51 3.81 -14.04
C VAL A 52 1.20 5.07 -13.54
N SER A 53 0.44 6.18 -13.48
CA SER A 53 0.94 7.43 -12.92
C SER A 53 1.22 7.29 -11.41
N TRP A 54 2.09 8.15 -10.87
CA TRP A 54 2.37 8.17 -9.42
C TRP A 54 1.10 8.38 -8.58
N PHE A 55 0.18 9.22 -9.06
CA PHE A 55 -1.09 9.49 -8.38
C PHE A 55 -2.02 8.26 -8.37
N THR A 56 -2.10 7.52 -9.49
CA THR A 56 -2.92 6.31 -9.54
C THR A 56 -2.34 5.19 -8.67
N ALA A 57 -1.01 5.03 -8.65
CA ALA A 57 -0.35 4.09 -7.75
C ALA A 57 -0.62 4.43 -6.27
N ALA A 58 -0.59 5.73 -5.91
CA ALA A 58 -0.93 6.18 -4.56
C ALA A 58 -2.38 5.85 -4.18
N LYS A 59 -3.35 6.02 -5.09
CA LYS A 59 -4.75 5.62 -4.84
C LYS A 59 -4.86 4.14 -4.51
N ILE A 60 -4.21 3.28 -5.29
CA ILE A 60 -4.22 1.83 -5.07
C ILE A 60 -3.57 1.49 -3.72
N ALA A 61 -2.45 2.13 -3.38
CA ALA A 61 -1.79 1.94 -2.09
C ALA A 61 -2.69 2.33 -0.91
N ILE A 62 -3.45 3.43 -1.03
CA ILE A 62 -4.42 3.86 -0.02
C ILE A 62 -5.53 2.81 0.15
N PHE A 63 -6.13 2.34 -0.94
CA PHE A 63 -7.14 1.28 -0.88
C PHE A 63 -6.59 0.00 -0.23
N ALA A 64 -5.40 -0.42 -0.63
CA ALA A 64 -4.74 -1.58 -0.03
C ALA A 64 -4.47 -1.39 1.47
N ALA A 65 -4.02 -0.19 1.88
CA ALA A 65 -3.80 0.14 3.28
C ALA A 65 -5.10 0.12 4.10
N VAL A 66 -6.20 0.64 3.56
CA VAL A 66 -7.53 0.59 4.19
C VAL A 66 -8.00 -0.86 4.35
N LEU A 67 -7.89 -1.68 3.30
CA LEU A 67 -8.26 -3.09 3.37
C LEU A 67 -7.38 -3.86 4.37
N ALA A 68 -6.07 -3.61 4.37
CA ALA A 68 -5.14 -4.21 5.33
C ALA A 68 -5.44 -3.76 6.76
N ALA A 69 -5.83 -2.51 6.98
CA ALA A 69 -6.27 -2.03 8.28
C ALA A 69 -7.53 -2.77 8.74
N ILE A 70 -8.56 -2.86 7.88
CA ILE A 70 -9.80 -3.59 8.17
C ILE A 70 -9.52 -5.08 8.49
N ALA A 71 -8.67 -5.73 7.70
CA ALA A 71 -8.28 -7.13 7.92
C ALA A 71 -7.40 -7.31 9.18
N GLY A 72 -6.53 -6.34 9.48
CA GLY A 72 -5.58 -6.35 10.58
C GLY A 72 -6.18 -5.99 11.95
N VAL A 73 -7.33 -5.30 12.00
CA VAL A 73 -8.05 -4.93 13.23
C VAL A 73 -8.32 -6.14 14.14
N ARG A 74 -8.36 -7.37 13.61
CA ARG A 74 -8.59 -8.59 14.41
C ARG A 74 -7.35 -9.18 15.12
N ARG A 75 -6.13 -8.70 14.87
CA ARG A 75 -4.88 -9.30 15.42
C ARG A 75 -4.34 -8.62 16.68
N GLY A 76 -5.14 -7.78 17.34
CA GLY A 76 -4.72 -6.97 18.48
C GLY A 76 -5.34 -7.32 19.83
N SER A 77 -5.57 -8.59 20.18
CA SER A 77 -6.00 -8.96 21.55
C SER A 77 -5.64 -10.40 21.93
N GLY A 78 -4.35 -10.72 21.94
CA GLY A 78 -3.83 -12.04 22.32
C GLY A 78 -2.60 -11.95 23.21
N ARG A 79 -2.61 -11.10 24.24
CA ARG A 79 -1.58 -11.10 25.29
C ARG A 79 -2.24 -11.30 26.65
N ARG A 80 -2.67 -12.54 26.89
CA ARG A 80 -2.84 -13.10 28.23
C ARG A 80 -1.79 -14.20 28.40
N LYS A 81 -0.71 -13.89 29.09
CA LYS A 81 -0.22 -14.56 30.31
C LYS A 81 1.04 -13.84 30.76
#